data_AF-A0AAI8BT55-F1
#
_entry.id   AF-A0AAI8BT55-F1
#
_cell.length_a   1.000
_cell.length_b   1.000
_cell.length_c   1.000
_cell.angle_alpha   90.00
_cell.angle_beta   90.00
_cell.angle_gamma   90.00
#
_symmetry.space_group_name_H-M   'P 1'
#
loop_
_entity.id
_entity.type
_entity.pdbx_description
1 polymer ?
#
loop_
_entity_poly.entity_id
_entity_poly.type
_entity_poly.pdbx_seq_one_letter_code
_entity_poly.pdbx_strand_id
1 'polypeptide(L)' 'MSSRKNVTYFLVALIGSLTLGLAPFTPEPHVVGKWRWILGGAKGMKFMDYFDLILHSLPFILLLFMTIKLLPIRRRN' A
#
# COMPACT_ATOMS: atom_id res chain seq x y z
N MET A 1 20.03 -2.73 11.55
CA MET A 1 19.11 -3.87 11.37
C MET A 1 19.69 -4.82 10.34
N SER A 2 19.67 -6.15 10.56
CA SER A 2 20.27 -7.15 9.64
C SER A 2 19.63 -7.13 8.25
N SER A 3 20.44 -7.31 7.20
CA SER A 3 20.02 -7.40 5.79
C SER A 3 18.88 -8.41 5.58
N ARG A 4 18.95 -9.58 6.25
CA ARG A 4 17.89 -10.60 6.20
C ARG A 4 16.53 -10.07 6.66
N LYS A 5 16.50 -9.23 7.71
CA LYS A 5 15.26 -8.65 8.23
C LYS A 5 14.62 -7.68 7.23
N ASN A 6 15.43 -6.89 6.51
CA ASN A 6 14.88 -5.99 5.48
C ASN A 6 14.23 -6.76 4.33
N VAL A 7 14.82 -7.88 3.91
CA VAL A 7 14.21 -8.76 2.89
C VAL A 7 12.89 -9.34 3.42
N THR A 8 12.86 -9.84 4.65
CA THR A 8 11.61 -10.33 5.27
C THR A 8 10.52 -9.26 5.30
N TYR A 9 10.84 -8.03 5.73
CA TYR A 9 9.86 -6.95 5.77
C TYR A 9 9.37 -6.54 4.38
N PHE A 10 10.25 -6.53 3.39
CA PHE A 10 9.86 -6.30 2.00
C PHE A 10 8.87 -7.38 1.52
N LEU A 11 9.16 -8.65 1.77
CA LEU A 11 8.27 -9.76 1.38
C LEU A 11 6.91 -9.68 2.09
N VAL A 12 6.88 -9.34 3.38
CA VAL A 12 5.63 -9.13 4.12
C VAL A 12 4.82 -7.98 3.50
N ALA A 13 5.47 -6.85 3.20
CA ALA A 13 4.79 -5.72 2.56
C ALA A 13 4.30 -6.05 1.15
N LEU A 14 5.07 -6.82 0.39
CA LEU A 14 4.72 -7.29 -0.95
C LEU A 14 3.49 -8.20 -0.90
N ILE A 15 3.52 -9.23 -0.06
CA ILE A 15 2.39 -10.16 0.09
C ILE A 15 1.16 -9.41 0.63
N GLY A 16 1.34 -8.52 1.61
CA GLY A 16 0.25 -7.69 2.14
C GLY A 16 -0.36 -6.79 1.07
N SER A 17 0.44 -6.23 0.18
CA SER A 17 -0.02 -5.42 -0.95
C SER A 17 -0.83 -6.25 -1.94
N LEU A 18 -0.32 -7.44 -2.29
CA LEU A 18 -0.99 -8.35 -3.23
C LEU A 18 -2.22 -9.06 -2.64
N THR A 19 -2.43 -9.00 -1.33
CA THR A 19 -3.55 -9.63 -0.63
C THR A 19 -4.48 -8.57 -0.04
N LEU A 20 -4.23 -8.13 1.20
CA LEU A 20 -5.04 -7.14 1.90
C LEU A 20 -5.21 -5.87 1.07
N GLY A 21 -4.12 -5.32 0.51
CA GLY A 21 -4.19 -4.04 -0.20
C GLY A 21 -5.04 -4.06 -1.47
N LEU A 22 -5.13 -5.21 -2.15
CA LEU A 22 -5.97 -5.39 -3.33
C LEU A 22 -7.34 -5.99 -3.01
N ALA A 23 -7.62 -6.37 -1.77
CA ALA A 23 -8.89 -6.98 -1.41
C ALA A 23 -10.04 -5.95 -1.40
N PRO A 24 -11.27 -6.37 -1.74
CA PRO A 24 -11.62 -7.59 -2.45
C PRO A 24 -11.18 -7.50 -3.92
N PHE A 25 -10.81 -8.62 -4.55
CA PHE A 25 -10.34 -8.61 -5.93
C PHE A 25 -11.47 -8.42 -6.96
N THR A 26 -12.71 -8.71 -6.56
CA THR A 26 -13.90 -8.59 -7.40
C THR A 26 -15.00 -7.81 -6.66
N PRO A 27 -15.80 -6.98 -7.37
CA PRO A 27 -15.64 -6.61 -8.77
C PRO A 27 -14.42 -5.69 -9.04
N GLU A 28 -13.93 -4.98 -8.03
CA GLU A 28 -12.69 -4.19 -8.06
C GLU A 28 -12.11 -4.04 -6.64
N PRO A 29 -10.78 -3.84 -6.50
CA PRO A 29 -10.14 -3.53 -5.21
C PRO A 29 -10.75 -2.32 -4.51
N HIS A 30 -10.97 -2.43 -3.20
CA HIS A 30 -11.50 -1.31 -2.40
C HIS A 30 -10.63 -0.06 -2.54
N VAL A 31 -9.30 -0.20 -2.50
CA VAL A 31 -8.38 0.94 -2.64
C VAL A 31 -8.66 1.75 -3.92
N VAL A 32 -8.94 1.08 -5.05
CA VAL A 32 -9.23 1.74 -6.33
C VAL A 32 -10.57 2.48 -6.28
N GLY A 33 -11.62 1.81 -5.80
CA GLY A 33 -12.94 2.42 -5.66
C GLY A 33 -12.94 3.63 -4.72
N LYS A 34 -12.24 3.54 -3.58
CA LYS A 34 -12.12 4.65 -2.61
C LYS A 34 -11.34 5.84 -3.20
N TRP A 35 -10.23 5.61 -3.92
CA TRP A 35 -9.52 6.69 -4.61
C TRP A 35 -10.41 7.39 -5.64
N ARG A 36 -11.16 6.63 -6.45
CA ARG A 36 -12.13 7.22 -7.39
C ARG A 36 -13.20 8.04 -6.68
N TRP A 37 -13.69 7.57 -5.54
CA TRP A 37 -14.68 8.28 -4.74
C TRP A 37 -14.11 9.61 -4.19
N ILE A 38 -12.87 9.61 -3.71
CA ILE A 38 -12.16 10.84 -3.30
C ILE A 38 -12.01 11.81 -4.47
N LEU A 39 -11.58 11.33 -5.64
CA LEU A 39 -11.45 12.14 -6.85
C LEU A 39 -12.81 12.74 -7.30
N GLY A 40 -13.92 12.06 -6.99
CA GLY A 40 -15.29 12.55 -7.17
C GLY A 40 -15.78 13.53 -6.09
N GLY A 41 -14.90 13.95 -5.17
CA GLY A 41 -15.20 14.91 -4.11
C GLY A 41 -15.66 14.29 -2.79
N ALA A 42 -15.46 12.99 -2.58
CA ALA A 42 -15.74 12.27 -1.32
C ALA A 42 -17.16 12.46 -0.76
N LYS A 43 -18.14 12.80 -1.61
CA LYS A 43 -19.52 13.07 -1.19
C LYS A 43 -20.12 11.83 -0.55
N GLY A 44 -20.54 11.96 0.72
CA GLY A 44 -21.16 10.87 1.48
C GLY A 44 -20.19 9.84 2.06
N MET A 45 -18.87 10.02 1.94
CA MET A 45 -17.90 9.13 2.60
C MET A 45 -18.01 9.25 4.12
N LYS A 46 -18.10 8.10 4.78
CA LYS A 46 -18.12 7.99 6.24
C LYS A 46 -16.72 7.69 6.75
N PHE A 47 -16.54 7.82 8.07
CA PHE A 47 -15.27 7.47 8.73
C PHE A 47 -14.76 6.07 8.35
N MET A 48 -15.65 5.08 8.30
CA MET A 48 -15.29 3.71 7.91
C MET A 48 -14.76 3.61 6.46
N ASP A 49 -15.20 4.48 5.55
CA ASP A 49 -14.70 4.50 4.17
C ASP A 49 -13.27 5.02 4.09
N TYR A 50 -12.94 6.03 4.91
CA TYR A 50 -11.57 6.52 5.03
C TYR A 50 -10.67 5.50 5.72
N PHE A 51 -11.17 4.85 6.76
CA PHE A 51 -10.44 3.78 7.44
C PHE A 51 -10.14 2.62 6.48
N ASP A 52 -11.12 2.17 5.70
CA ASP A 52 -10.95 1.12 4.69
C ASP A 52 -9.92 1.53 3.61
N LEU A 53 -9.95 2.78 3.15
CA LEU A 53 -8.91 3.28 2.23
C LEU A 53 -7.51 3.23 2.86
N ILE A 54 -7.35 3.70 4.10
CA ILE A 54 -6.06 3.70 4.80
C ILE A 54 -5.56 2.27 5.00
N LEU A 55 -6.44 1.37 5.45
CA LEU A 55 -6.13 -0.03 5.70
C LEU A 55 -5.59 -0.71 4.45
N HIS A 56 -6.25 -0.52 3.31
CA HIS A 56 -5.84 -1.13 2.04
C HIS A 56 -4.66 -0.40 1.39
N SER A 57 -4.46 0.89 1.68
CA SER A 57 -3.30 1.64 1.17
C SER A 57 -2.00 1.37 1.96
N LEU A 58 -2.12 1.01 3.25
CA LEU A 58 -0.97 0.86 4.15
C LEU A 58 0.07 -0.17 3.66
N PRO A 59 -0.30 -1.37 3.18
CA PRO A 59 0.68 -2.32 2.65
C PRO A 59 1.51 -1.76 1.49
N PHE A 60 0.90 -0.98 0.59
CA PHE A 60 1.60 -0.36 -0.54
C PHE A 60 2.58 0.72 -0.09
N ILE A 61 2.22 1.53 0.92
CA ILE A 61 3.12 2.53 1.51
C ILE A 61 4.34 1.84 2.12
N LEU A 62 4.14 0.75 2.85
CA LEU A 62 5.23 -0.06 3.41
C LEU A 62 6.09 -0.68 2.31
N LEU A 63 5.48 -1.19 1.24
CA LEU A 63 6.18 -1.76 0.10
C LEU A 63 7.06 -0.72 -0.59
N LEU A 64 6.53 0.48 -0.84
CA LEU A 64 7.28 1.59 -1.42
C LEU A 64 8.46 1.99 -0.54
N PHE A 65 8.24 2.15 0.78
CA PHE A 65 9.29 2.48 1.73
C PHE A 65 10.41 1.43 1.74
N MET A 66 10.04 0.15 1.79
CA MET A 66 11.01 -0.95 1.77
C MET A 66 11.75 -1.05 0.44
N THR A 67 11.08 -0.77 -0.68
CA THR A 67 11.69 -0.71 -2.00
C THR A 67 12.76 0.36 -2.04
N ILE A 68 12.45 1.60 -1.64
CA ILE A 68 13.41 2.72 -1.59
C ILE A 68 14.61 2.38 -0.70
N LYS A 69 14.37 1.75 0.45
CA LYS A 69 15.43 1.36 1.39
C LYS A 69 16.36 0.27 0.83
N LEU A 70 15.84 -0.63 0.00
CA LEU A 70 16.60 -1.72 -0.60
C LEU A 70 17.24 -1.33 -1.94
N LEU A 71 16.78 -0.26 -2.58
CA LEU A 71 17.38 0.25 -3.80
C LEU A 71 18.82 0.73 -3.53
N PRO A 72 19.83 0.20 -4.24
CA PRO A 72 21.18 0.73 -4.15
C PRO A 72 21.21 2.10 -4.83
N ILE A 73 21.11 3.17 -4.04
CA ILE A 73 21.32 4.52 -4.56
C ILE A 73 22.81 4.68 -4.84
N ARG A 74 23.21 4.43 -6.09
CA ARG A 74 24.57 4.72 -6.55
C ARG A 74 24.77 6.23 -6.55
N ARG A 75 25.44 6.77 -5.53
CA ARG A 75 25.93 8.15 -5.59
C ARG A 75 26.98 8.22 -6.70
N ARG A 76 26.70 9.00 -7.74
CA ARG A 76 27.74 9.45 -8.69
C ARG A 76 28.54 10.54 -7.96
N ASN A 77 29.83 10.31 -7.77
CA ASN A 77 30.79 11.36 -7.41
C ASN A 77 31.11 12.19 -8.65
#